data_AF-A0A7W0U5I8-F1
#
_entry.id   AF-A0A7W0U5I8-F1
#
_cell.length_a   1.000
_cell.length_b   1.000
_cell.length_c   1.000
_cell.angle_alpha   90.00
_cell.angle_beta   90.00
_cell.angle_gamma   90.00
#
_symmetry.space_group_name_H-M   'P 1'
#
loop_
_entity.id
_entity.type
_entity.pdbx_description
1 polymer ?
#
loop_
_entity_poly.entity_id
_entity_poly.type
_entity_poly.pdbx_seq_one_letter_code
_entity_poly.pdbx_strand_id
1 'polypeptide(L)'
;MTPPPPPPPPPPPPPPPPPPPPPDLVVVVVGAVVVGLVVLVVVGAVVVGLVVLVVVVVVGAVVVGLVVLVVVVGAVVVGLVVLVVVGAVVV
;
A
#
# COMPACT_ATOMS: atom_id res chain seq x y z
N MET A 1 -31.62 -12.04 -80.52
CA MET A 1 -30.66 -11.32 -79.66
C MET A 1 -30.78 -11.89 -78.27
N THR A 2 -29.71 -12.46 -77.70
CA THR A 2 -29.73 -13.00 -76.33
C THR A 2 -29.51 -11.86 -75.34
N PRO A 3 -30.25 -11.82 -74.21
CA PRO A 3 -30.07 -10.78 -73.21
C PRO A 3 -28.66 -10.85 -72.59
N PRO A 4 -28.10 -9.70 -72.17
CA PRO A 4 -26.80 -9.67 -71.51
C PRO A 4 -26.85 -10.42 -70.17
N PRO A 5 -25.72 -11.00 -69.74
CA PRO A 5 -25.63 -11.67 -68.45
C PRO A 5 -25.88 -10.68 -67.30
N PRO A 6 -26.47 -11.16 -66.19
CA PRO A 6 -26.70 -10.33 -65.03
C PRO A 6 -25.37 -9.84 -64.42
N PRO A 7 -25.36 -8.64 -63.83
CA PRO A 7 -24.17 -8.11 -63.18
C PRO A 7 -23.74 -8.99 -61.99
N PRO A 8 -22.43 -9.04 -61.70
CA PRO A 8 -21.92 -9.80 -60.57
C PRO A 8 -22.46 -9.26 -59.24
N PRO A 9 -22.64 -10.13 -58.23
CA PRO A 9 -23.10 -9.69 -56.91
C PRO A 9 -22.10 -8.72 -56.27
N PRO A 10 -22.59 -7.77 -55.46
CA PRO A 10 -21.73 -6.83 -54.76
C PRO A 10 -20.78 -7.57 -53.81
N PRO A 11 -19.56 -7.03 -53.61
CA PRO A 11 -18.60 -7.62 -52.68
C PRO A 11 -19.16 -7.68 -51.26
N PRO A 12 -18.74 -8.67 -50.45
CA PRO A 12 -19.17 -8.77 -49.06
C PRO A 12 -18.79 -7.50 -48.28
N PRO A 13 -19.62 -7.09 -47.31
CA PRO A 13 -19.25 -6.01 -46.41
C PRO A 13 -17.94 -6.37 -45.67
N PRO A 14 -17.07 -5.38 -45.40
CA PRO A 14 -15.84 -5.61 -44.66
C PRO A 14 -16.13 -6.20 -43.28
N PRO A 15 -15.21 -7.01 -42.71
CA PRO A 15 -15.37 -7.56 -41.39
C PRO A 15 -15.54 -6.43 -40.35
N PRO A 16 -16.36 -6.65 -39.30
CA PRO A 16 -16.45 -5.69 -38.20
C PRO A 16 -15.06 -5.49 -37.57
N PRO A 17 -14.73 -4.27 -37.11
CA PRO A 17 -13.46 -4.00 -36.45
C PRO A 17 -13.29 -4.85 -35.18
N PRO A 18 -12.05 -5.19 -34.80
CA PRO A 18 -11.77 -5.94 -33.57
C PRO A 18 -12.30 -5.22 -32.33
N PRO A 19 -12.70 -5.96 -31.28
CA PRO A 19 -13.03 -5.38 -29.98
C PRO A 19 -11.85 -4.58 -29.42
N PRO A 20 -12.11 -3.49 -28.67
CA PRO A 20 -11.07 -2.78 -27.94
C PRO A 20 -10.37 -3.71 -26.93
N PRO A 21 -9.06 -3.48 -26.66
CA PRO A 21 -8.38 -4.17 -25.57
C PRO A 21 -9.05 -3.91 -24.22
N PRO A 22 -9.02 -4.88 -23.29
CA PRO A 22 -9.45 -4.64 -21.92
C PRO A 22 -8.55 -3.58 -21.25
N PRO A 23 -9.08 -2.81 -20.29
CA PRO A 23 -8.29 -1.84 -19.55
C PRO A 23 -7.25 -2.53 -18.66
N ASP A 24 -6.06 -1.95 -18.59
CA ASP A 24 -5.01 -2.40 -17.67
C ASP A 24 -5.43 -2.09 -16.22
N LEU A 25 -5.46 -3.12 -15.37
CA LEU A 25 -5.62 -2.96 -13.93
C LEU A 25 -4.32 -2.42 -13.34
N VAL A 26 -4.27 -1.11 -13.12
CA VAL A 26 -3.18 -0.48 -12.38
C VAL A 26 -3.42 -0.67 -10.89
N VAL A 27 -2.64 -1.56 -10.25
CA VAL A 27 -2.60 -1.67 -8.79
C VAL A 27 -1.77 -0.50 -8.26
N VAL A 28 -2.45 0.51 -7.71
CA VAL A 28 -1.79 1.63 -7.05
C VAL A 28 -1.47 1.23 -5.62
N VAL A 29 -0.20 1.00 -5.32
CA VAL A 29 0.27 0.78 -3.94
C VAL A 29 0.33 2.13 -3.24
N VAL A 30 -0.66 2.44 -2.41
CA VAL A 30 -0.65 3.62 -1.54
C VAL A 30 -0.07 3.22 -0.19
N GLY A 31 1.05 3.84 0.18
CA GLY A 31 1.66 3.68 1.50
C GLY A 31 1.38 4.88 2.40
N ALA A 32 1.14 4.63 3.68
CA ALA A 32 1.07 5.65 4.73
C ALA A 32 2.02 5.30 5.87
N VAL A 33 2.71 6.29 6.42
CA VAL A 33 3.55 6.14 7.61
C VAL A 33 3.03 7.07 8.69
N VAL A 34 2.68 6.50 9.84
CA VAL A 34 2.24 7.24 11.03
C VAL A 34 3.32 7.12 12.09
N VAL A 35 3.78 8.26 12.61
CA VAL A 35 4.76 8.30 13.70
C VAL A 35 4.15 9.00 14.90
N GLY A 36 4.17 8.31 16.04
CA GLY A 36 3.75 8.82 17.34
C GLY A 36 4.93 8.86 18.31
N LEU A 37 5.03 9.94 19.07
CA LEU A 37 6.01 10.09 20.14
C LEU A 37 5.28 10.31 21.47
N VAL A 38 5.66 9.51 22.46
CA VAL A 38 5.18 9.66 23.84
C VAL A 38 6.41 9.76 24.73
N VAL A 39 6.48 10.82 25.54
CA VAL A 39 7.56 11.03 26.51
C VAL A 39 6.97 10.99 27.92
N LEU A 40 7.50 10.08 28.72
CA LEU A 40 7.26 9.98 30.15
C LEU A 40 8.45 10.64 30.87
N VAL A 41 8.20 11.59 31.76
CA VAL A 41 9.24 12.25 32.56
C VAL A 41 8.91 12.08 34.04
N VAL A 42 9.86 11.55 34.82
CA VAL A 42 9.77 11.43 36.28
C VAL A 42 10.93 12.20 36.90
N VAL A 43 10.70 13.09 37.88
CA VAL A 43 11.75 13.95 38.47
C VAL A 43 12.03 13.55 39.94
N GLY A 44 13.31 13.45 40.32
CA GLY A 44 13.78 12.84 41.58
C GLY A 44 14.79 11.71 41.31
N ALA A 45 14.47 10.46 41.64
CA ALA A 45 15.12 9.27 41.08
C ALA A 45 14.70 9.10 39.59
N VAL A 46 15.19 10.00 38.75
CA VAL A 46 14.57 10.40 37.47
C VAL A 46 14.48 9.24 36.48
N VAL A 47 13.28 8.95 35.95
CA VAL A 47 13.06 8.07 34.78
C VAL A 47 12.51 8.91 33.64
N VAL A 48 13.25 9.04 32.55
CA VAL A 48 12.76 9.58 31.28
C VAL A 48 12.50 8.40 30.34
N GLY A 49 11.23 8.10 30.10
CA GLY A 49 10.79 7.08 29.14
C GLY A 49 10.44 7.72 27.81
N LEU A 50 11.05 7.28 26.71
CA LEU A 50 10.68 7.71 25.35
C LEU A 50 10.07 6.51 24.63
N VAL A 51 8.82 6.62 24.23
CA VAL A 51 8.15 5.64 23.37
C VAL A 51 7.97 6.23 21.98
N VAL A 52 8.60 5.61 20.99
CA VAL A 52 8.36 5.86 19.57
C VAL A 52 7.46 4.76 19.04
N LEU A 53 6.33 5.14 18.43
CA LEU A 53 5.52 4.24 17.63
C LEU A 53 5.65 4.66 16.16
N VAL A 54 6.07 3.73 15.30
CA VAL A 54 6.07 3.90 13.84
C VAL A 54 5.16 2.83 13.26
N VAL A 55 4.14 3.24 12.51
CA VAL A 55 3.23 2.33 11.82
C VAL A 55 3.32 2.61 10.34
N VAL A 56 3.73 1.59 9.58
CA VAL A 56 3.74 1.60 8.12
C VAL A 56 2.54 0.79 7.65
N VAL A 57 1.63 1.47 6.95
CA VAL A 57 0.45 0.86 6.34
C VAL A 57 0.67 0.83 4.83
N VAL A 58 0.68 -0.36 4.24
CA VAL A 58 0.65 -0.53 2.80
C VAL A 58 -0.76 -0.97 2.43
N VAL A 59 -1.52 -0.09 1.77
CA VAL A 59 -2.91 -0.36 1.38
C VAL A 59 -2.94 -1.63 0.53
N GLY A 60 -3.62 -2.66 1.04
CA GLY A 60 -3.88 -3.91 0.32
C GLY A 60 -3.16 -5.16 0.82
N ALA A 61 -2.27 -5.12 1.83
CA ALA A 61 -1.72 -6.38 2.34
C ALA A 61 -1.14 -6.37 3.75
N VAL A 62 -0.32 -5.38 4.14
CA VAL A 62 0.53 -5.51 5.35
C VAL A 62 0.62 -4.20 6.13
N VAL A 63 0.41 -4.31 7.44
CA VAL A 63 0.74 -3.28 8.43
C VAL A 63 1.96 -3.74 9.22
N VAL A 64 3.00 -2.90 9.24
CA VAL A 64 4.20 -3.08 10.05
C VAL A 64 4.23 -2.00 11.12
N GLY A 65 4.10 -2.42 12.39
CA GLY A 65 4.26 -1.56 13.55
C GLY A 65 5.62 -1.78 14.22
N LEU A 66 6.28 -0.70 14.60
CA LEU A 66 7.51 -0.67 15.38
C LEU A 66 7.26 0.19 16.62
N VAL A 67 7.40 -0.38 17.81
CA VAL A 67 7.42 0.35 19.07
C VAL A 67 8.81 0.28 19.69
N VAL A 68 9.45 1.43 19.92
CA VAL A 68 10.68 1.54 20.70
C VAL A 68 10.35 2.19 22.02
N LEU A 69 10.61 1.51 23.13
CA LEU A 69 10.64 2.10 24.46
C LEU A 69 12.10 2.23 24.91
N VAL A 70 12.52 3.45 25.18
CA VAL A 70 13.81 3.77 25.78
C VAL A 70 13.56 4.27 27.20
N VAL A 71 14.21 3.65 28.18
CA VAL A 71 14.15 4.07 29.59
C VAL A 71 15.50 4.64 29.98
N VAL A 72 15.51 5.90 30.40
CA VAL A 72 16.70 6.64 30.81
C VAL A 72 16.58 6.98 32.29
N VAL A 73 17.63 6.70 33.06
CA VAL A 73 17.76 7.15 34.45
C VAL A 73 18.89 8.16 34.56
N GLY A 74 18.55 9.41 34.88
CA GLY A 74 19.50 10.52 34.79
C GLY A 74 20.04 10.71 33.37
N ALA A 75 21.31 10.42 33.14
CA ALA A 75 21.96 10.47 31.83
C ALA A 75 22.19 9.07 31.19
N VAL A 76 21.77 8.00 31.86
CA VAL A 76 22.09 6.62 31.46
C VAL A 76 20.85 5.95 30.87
N VAL A 77 20.97 5.37 29.67
CA VAL A 77 19.94 4.45 29.14
C VAL A 77 20.03 3.14 29.91
N VAL A 78 18.98 2.81 30.66
CA VAL A 78 18.91 1.61 31.50
C VAL A 78 18.06 0.51 30.87
N GLY A 79 17.25 0.84 29.87
CA GLY A 79 16.40 -0.13 29.20
C GLY A 79 16.09 0.28 27.76
N LEU A 80 16.10 -0.70 26.88
CA LEU A 80 15.64 -0.60 25.50
C LEU A 80 14.72 -1.80 25.24
N VAL A 81 13.49 -1.54 24.85
CA VAL A 81 12.55 -2.54 24.36
C VAL A 81 12.14 -2.17 22.94
N VAL A 82 12.34 -3.07 22.00
CA VAL A 82 11.85 -2.94 20.62
C VAL A 82 10.82 -4.03 20.39
N LEU A 83 9.62 -3.62 20.01
CA LEU A 83 8.54 -4.51 19.59
C LEU A 83 8.25 -4.27 18.11
N VAL A 84 8.29 -5.33 17.32
CA VAL A 84 7.88 -5.32 15.91
C VAL A 84 6.62 -6.16 15.77
N VAL A 85 5.58 -5.57 15.19
CA VAL A 85 4.29 -6.21 14.91
C VAL A 85 4.12 -6.23 13.40
N VAL A 86 3.89 -7.41 12.83
CA VAL A 86 3.57 -7.58 11.41
C VAL A 86 2.20 -8.22 11.32
N GLY A 87 1.26 -7.54 10.67
CA GLY A 87 -0.10 -8.01 10.47
C GLY A 87 -0.51 -7.91 9.02
N ALA A 88 -1.26 -8.89 8.53
CA ALA A 88 -1.92 -8.81 7.24
C ALA A 88 -3.32 -8.20 7.43
N VAL A 89 -3.69 -7.24 6.60
CA VAL A 89 -5.05 -6.70 6.58
C VAL A 89 -5.80 -7.45 5.49
N VAL A 90 -6.68 -8.38 5.90
CA VAL A 90 -7.60 -9.04 4.98
C VAL A 90 -8.76 -8.05 4.77
N VAL A 91 -8.76 -7.38 3.62
CA VAL A 91 -9.85 -6.52 3.13
C VAL A 91 -10.83 -7.31 2.28
#